data_AF-A0ABD5S5U9-F1
#
_entry.id   AF-A0ABD5S5U9-F1
#
_cell.length_a   1.000
_cell.length_b   1.000
_cell.length_c   1.000
_cell.angle_alpha   90.00
_cell.angle_beta   90.00
_cell.angle_gamma   90.00
#
_symmetry.space_group_name_H-M   'P 1'
#
loop_
_entity.id
_entity.type
_entity.pdbx_description
1 polymer ?
#
loop_
_entity_poly.entity_id
_entity_poly.type
_entity_poly.pdbx_seq_one_letter_code
_entity_poly.pdbx_strand_id
1 'polypeptide(L)'
;AAGRALISEVGGASGPLYGGSIMTASGKLEGGLTAETSVAFAEAYLEKLQDRGKAEIGAKTMVDAVTPAVHTYKKSIEQDDLPPLTALAKAVDAAERGVRFTTPLRAKKGRASYLGWRSVGHQDPGATSTLFVLEAVLDVAEEYLEGEVDRDATSPTVPDEDPEEAGTGEGAEDPPDAAVDG
;
A
#
# COMPACT_ATOMS: atom_id res chain seq x y z
N ALA A 1 0.22 -10.68 10.30
CA ALA A 1 0.07 -9.44 11.09
C ALA A 1 -0.11 -8.21 10.19
N ALA A 2 0.85 -7.89 9.32
CA ALA A 2 0.83 -6.70 8.44
C ALA A 2 -0.49 -6.47 7.68
N GLY A 3 -1.04 -7.51 7.02
CA GLY A 3 -2.30 -7.37 6.27
C GLY A 3 -3.50 -7.01 7.15
N ARG A 4 -3.55 -7.47 8.41
CA ARG A 4 -4.60 -7.10 9.37
C ARG A 4 -4.46 -5.65 9.83
N ALA A 5 -3.23 -5.24 10.15
CA ALA A 5 -2.93 -3.85 10.54
C ALA A 5 -3.32 -2.86 9.43
N LEU A 6 -3.01 -3.15 8.16
CA LEU A 6 -3.42 -2.28 7.05
C LEU A 6 -4.94 -2.21 6.87
N ILE A 7 -5.68 -3.27 7.20
CA ILE A 7 -7.15 -3.26 7.15
C ILE A 7 -7.73 -2.42 8.29
N SER A 8 -7.12 -2.44 9.48
CA SER A 8 -7.61 -1.70 10.65
C SER A 8 -7.21 -0.22 10.62
N GLU A 9 -5.97 0.09 10.24
CA GLU A 9 -5.41 1.44 10.37
C GLU A 9 -5.53 2.30 9.09
N VAL A 10 -5.65 1.68 7.91
CA VAL A 10 -5.71 2.42 6.65
C VAL A 10 -7.16 2.59 6.19
N GLY A 11 -7.71 3.77 6.45
CA GLY A 11 -9.03 4.17 5.97
C GLY A 11 -9.12 4.28 4.43
N GLY A 12 -10.34 4.10 3.89
CA GLY A 12 -10.62 4.27 2.47
C GLY A 12 -10.40 3.00 1.63
N ALA A 13 -10.08 3.18 0.34
CA ALA A 13 -9.96 2.05 -0.59
C ALA A 13 -8.65 1.26 -0.40
N SER A 14 -7.59 1.90 0.10
CA SER A 14 -6.24 1.35 0.22
C SER A 14 -6.15 0.19 1.22
N GLY A 15 -6.78 0.27 2.40
CA GLY A 15 -6.71 -0.78 3.42
C GLY A 15 -7.15 -2.16 2.91
N PRO A 16 -8.36 -2.30 2.35
CA PRO A 16 -8.80 -3.56 1.75
C PRO A 16 -8.00 -3.99 0.52
N LEU A 17 -7.42 -3.05 -0.23
CA LEU A 17 -6.64 -3.35 -1.44
C LEU A 17 -5.25 -3.88 -1.08
N TYR A 18 -4.50 -3.21 -0.22
CA TYR A 18 -3.19 -3.68 0.24
C TYR A 18 -3.34 -4.83 1.24
N GLY A 19 -4.01 -4.57 2.36
CA GLY A 19 -4.09 -5.53 3.47
C GLY A 19 -4.82 -6.81 3.09
N GLY A 20 -5.95 -6.70 2.39
CA GLY A 20 -6.73 -7.86 1.93
C GLY A 20 -5.96 -8.73 0.93
N SER A 21 -5.19 -8.10 0.04
CA SER A 21 -4.34 -8.82 -0.93
C SER A 21 -3.15 -9.47 -0.24
N ILE A 22 -2.49 -8.81 0.71
CA ILE A 22 -1.40 -9.39 1.52
C ILE A 22 -1.90 -10.60 2.31
N MET A 23 -3.05 -10.50 2.99
CA MET A 23 -3.59 -11.62 3.76
C MET A 23 -3.93 -12.82 2.88
N THR A 24 -4.43 -12.58 1.66
CA THR A 24 -4.77 -13.67 0.73
C THR A 24 -3.49 -14.31 0.18
N ALA A 25 -2.53 -13.49 -0.23
CA ALA A 25 -1.28 -13.95 -0.80
C ALA A 25 -0.38 -14.66 0.22
N SER A 26 -0.42 -14.27 1.51
CA SER A 26 0.45 -14.85 2.54
C SER A 26 0.26 -16.36 2.72
N GLY A 27 -0.91 -16.90 2.40
CA GLY A 27 -1.13 -18.36 2.39
C GLY A 27 -0.21 -19.12 1.44
N LYS A 28 0.36 -18.46 0.42
CA LYS A 28 1.34 -19.04 -0.50
C LYS A 28 2.72 -19.24 0.13
N LEU A 29 2.98 -18.62 1.27
CA LEU A 29 4.26 -18.65 1.97
C LEU A 29 4.26 -19.58 3.21
N GLU A 30 3.14 -20.28 3.49
CA GLU A 30 3.03 -21.15 4.67
C GLU A 30 4.08 -22.28 4.69
N GLY A 31 4.53 -22.73 3.51
CA GLY A 31 5.59 -23.73 3.35
C GLY A 31 7.02 -23.17 3.39
N GLY A 32 7.18 -21.86 3.62
CA GLY A 32 8.46 -21.16 3.59
C GLY A 32 8.64 -20.28 2.34
N LEU A 33 9.67 -19.43 2.38
CA LEU A 33 10.04 -18.52 1.30
C LEU A 33 11.05 -19.20 0.36
N THR A 34 10.64 -19.45 -0.88
CA THR A 34 11.45 -19.93 -2.00
C THR A 34 11.18 -19.06 -3.23
N ALA A 35 11.95 -19.24 -4.31
CA ALA A 35 11.67 -18.57 -5.58
C ALA A 35 10.24 -18.88 -6.05
N GLU A 36 9.81 -20.14 -5.99
CA GLU A 36 8.50 -20.58 -6.41
C GLU A 36 7.38 -20.01 -5.52
N THR A 37 7.54 -20.04 -4.19
CA THR A 37 6.50 -19.51 -3.29
C THR A 37 6.41 -17.99 -3.34
N SER A 38 7.53 -17.29 -3.60
CA SER A 38 7.55 -15.84 -3.81
C SER A 38 6.83 -15.42 -5.09
N VAL A 39 7.00 -16.16 -6.19
CA VAL A 39 6.23 -15.95 -7.44
C VAL A 39 4.75 -16.22 -7.19
N ALA A 40 4.41 -17.34 -6.55
CA ALA A 40 3.04 -17.68 -6.22
C ALA A 40 2.35 -16.61 -5.33
N PHE A 41 3.09 -16.04 -4.37
CA PHE A 41 2.63 -14.91 -3.56
C PHE A 41 2.34 -13.68 -4.43
N ALA A 42 3.27 -13.31 -5.31
CA ALA A 42 3.13 -12.13 -6.17
C ALA A 42 1.92 -12.25 -7.11
N GLU A 43 1.70 -13.43 -7.70
CA GLU A 43 0.53 -13.70 -8.55
C GLU A 43 -0.78 -13.65 -7.75
N ALA A 44 -0.84 -14.31 -6.60
CA ALA A 44 -2.03 -14.30 -5.74
C ALA A 44 -2.37 -12.88 -5.24
N TYR A 45 -1.34 -12.07 -4.94
CA TYR A 45 -1.52 -10.67 -4.58
C TYR A 45 -2.16 -9.87 -5.73
N LEU A 46 -1.63 -10.00 -6.95
CA LEU A 46 -2.16 -9.30 -8.12
C LEU A 46 -3.60 -9.74 -8.44
N GLU A 47 -3.86 -11.04 -8.44
CA GLU A 47 -5.19 -11.59 -8.68
C GLU A 47 -6.19 -11.02 -7.67
N LYS A 48 -5.82 -11.03 -6.38
CA LYS A 48 -6.72 -10.53 -5.34
C LYS A 48 -6.95 -9.02 -5.45
N LEU A 49 -5.91 -8.28 -5.81
CA LEU A 49 -5.98 -6.84 -6.01
C LEU A 49 -6.93 -6.48 -7.16
N GLN A 50 -6.82 -7.19 -8.29
CA GLN A 50 -7.70 -7.01 -9.44
C GLN A 50 -9.14 -7.43 -9.12
N ASP A 51 -9.34 -8.55 -8.41
CA ASP A 51 -10.66 -9.00 -7.96
C ASP A 51 -11.31 -7.96 -7.04
N ARG A 52 -10.58 -7.42 -6.06
CA ARG A 52 -11.11 -6.47 -5.08
C ARG A 52 -11.35 -5.08 -5.66
N GLY A 53 -10.47 -4.62 -6.55
CA GLY A 53 -10.53 -3.30 -7.17
C GLY A 53 -11.36 -3.24 -8.44
N LYS A 54 -11.65 -4.40 -9.06
CA LYS A 54 -12.26 -4.53 -10.39
C LYS A 54 -11.60 -3.57 -11.40
N ALA A 55 -10.27 -3.52 -11.35
CA ALA A 55 -9.44 -2.61 -12.14
C ALA A 55 -8.50 -3.44 -13.02
N GLU A 56 -8.30 -2.96 -14.23
CA GLU A 56 -7.43 -3.55 -15.24
C GLU A 56 -6.29 -2.57 -15.57
N ILE A 57 -5.28 -3.03 -16.31
CA ILE A 57 -4.27 -2.13 -16.85
C ILE A 57 -4.95 -1.03 -17.69
N GLY A 58 -4.50 0.20 -17.51
CA GLY A 58 -5.06 1.40 -18.12
C GLY A 58 -6.22 2.01 -17.33
N ALA A 59 -6.47 1.57 -16.09
CA ALA A 59 -7.51 2.14 -15.22
C ALA A 59 -7.05 3.39 -14.45
N LYS A 60 -5.73 3.68 -14.47
CA LYS A 60 -5.06 4.71 -13.66
C LYS A 60 -5.18 4.39 -12.17
N THR A 61 -4.66 3.25 -11.76
CA THR A 61 -4.65 2.79 -10.37
C THR A 61 -3.33 2.06 -10.04
N MET A 62 -3.18 1.61 -8.80
CA MET A 62 -2.08 0.72 -8.41
C MET A 62 -1.92 -0.55 -9.26
N VAL A 63 -2.98 -1.03 -9.94
CA VAL A 63 -2.86 -2.18 -10.87
C VAL A 63 -1.87 -1.88 -12.00
N ASP A 64 -1.78 -0.63 -12.43
CA ASP A 64 -0.85 -0.20 -13.47
C ASP A 64 0.63 -0.33 -13.05
N ALA A 65 0.92 -0.31 -11.74
CA ALA A 65 2.25 -0.57 -11.20
C ALA A 65 2.46 -2.05 -10.83
N VAL A 66 1.49 -2.69 -10.17
CA VAL A 66 1.62 -4.07 -9.70
C VAL A 66 1.69 -5.07 -10.86
N THR A 67 0.86 -4.91 -11.90
CA THR A 67 0.84 -5.89 -13.00
C THR A 67 2.19 -6.01 -13.72
N PRO A 68 2.84 -4.93 -14.19
CA PRO A 68 4.15 -5.06 -14.82
C PRO A 68 5.23 -5.56 -13.83
N ALA A 69 5.14 -5.21 -12.54
CA ALA A 69 6.06 -5.72 -11.52
C ALA A 69 5.97 -7.25 -11.39
N VAL A 70 4.77 -7.78 -11.16
CA VAL A 70 4.53 -9.22 -10.97
C VAL A 70 4.88 -10.01 -12.23
N HIS A 71 4.50 -9.54 -13.41
CA HIS A 71 4.86 -10.20 -14.67
C HIS A 71 6.36 -10.22 -14.90
N THR A 72 7.05 -9.12 -14.60
CA THR A 72 8.52 -9.03 -14.74
C THR A 72 9.22 -9.93 -13.74
N TYR A 73 8.74 -9.97 -12.50
CA TYR A 73 9.27 -10.83 -11.44
C TYR A 73 9.15 -12.31 -11.85
N LYS A 74 7.94 -12.75 -12.20
CA LYS A 74 7.66 -14.11 -12.64
C LYS A 74 8.53 -14.52 -13.82
N LYS A 75 8.58 -13.70 -14.88
CA LYS A 75 9.42 -13.97 -16.05
C LYS A 75 10.90 -14.10 -15.66
N SER A 76 11.38 -13.20 -14.80
CA SER A 76 12.78 -13.18 -14.36
C SER A 76 13.17 -14.44 -13.61
N ILE A 77 12.27 -14.98 -12.79
CA ILE A 77 12.48 -16.24 -12.06
C ILE A 77 12.33 -17.45 -12.99
N GLU A 78 11.19 -17.58 -13.66
CA GLU A 78 10.80 -18.83 -14.33
C GLU A 78 11.42 -19.03 -15.72
N GLN A 79 11.83 -17.94 -16.38
CA GLN A 79 12.30 -18.00 -17.77
C GLN A 79 13.74 -17.51 -17.92
N ASP A 80 14.13 -16.50 -17.14
CA ASP A 80 15.46 -15.92 -17.22
C ASP A 80 16.43 -16.52 -16.17
N ASP A 81 15.95 -17.43 -15.30
CA ASP A 81 16.70 -18.08 -14.22
C ASP A 81 17.50 -17.09 -13.34
N LEU A 82 16.93 -15.90 -13.09
CA LEU A 82 17.58 -14.87 -12.30
C LEU A 82 17.42 -15.12 -10.79
N PRO A 83 18.42 -14.76 -9.97
CA PRO A 83 18.27 -14.78 -8.53
C PRO A 83 17.10 -13.90 -8.06
N PRO A 84 16.38 -14.28 -6.98
CA PRO A 84 15.21 -13.55 -6.49
C PRO A 84 15.42 -12.06 -6.24
N LEU A 85 16.59 -11.67 -5.72
CA LEU A 85 16.92 -10.28 -5.46
C LEU A 85 17.04 -9.46 -6.76
N THR A 86 17.75 -10.00 -7.76
CA THR A 86 17.86 -9.38 -9.09
C THR A 86 16.51 -9.32 -9.81
N ALA A 87 15.68 -10.37 -9.68
CA ALA A 87 14.32 -10.39 -10.21
C ALA A 87 13.44 -9.33 -9.55
N LEU A 88 13.57 -9.14 -8.24
CA LEU A 88 12.83 -8.13 -7.48
C LEU A 88 13.23 -6.71 -7.91
N ALA A 89 14.52 -6.42 -8.06
CA ALA A 89 15.00 -5.14 -8.57
C ALA A 89 14.40 -4.80 -9.95
N LYS A 90 14.39 -5.77 -10.88
CA LYS A 90 13.72 -5.60 -12.18
C LYS A 90 12.21 -5.38 -12.07
N ALA A 91 11.56 -5.99 -11.08
CA ALA A 91 10.15 -5.79 -10.81
C ALA A 91 9.86 -4.37 -10.29
N VAL A 92 10.74 -3.81 -9.44
CA VAL A 92 10.66 -2.40 -8.99
C VAL A 92 10.78 -1.46 -10.20
N ASP A 93 11.76 -1.66 -11.08
CA ASP A 93 11.89 -0.86 -12.31
C ASP A 93 10.63 -0.94 -13.19
N ALA A 94 9.99 -2.12 -13.23
CA ALA A 94 8.76 -2.33 -13.97
C ALA A 94 7.57 -1.62 -13.32
N ALA A 95 7.48 -1.62 -11.99
CA ALA A 95 6.50 -0.85 -11.24
C ALA A 95 6.66 0.66 -11.51
N GLU A 96 7.89 1.16 -11.53
CA GLU A 96 8.21 2.57 -11.80
C GLU A 96 7.77 2.99 -13.21
N ARG A 97 8.00 2.13 -14.22
CA ARG A 97 7.44 2.31 -15.57
C ARG A 97 5.91 2.31 -15.53
N GLY A 98 5.29 1.46 -14.73
CA GLY A 98 3.85 1.43 -14.50
C GLY A 98 3.31 2.72 -13.89
N VAL A 99 3.99 3.29 -12.89
CA VAL A 99 3.66 4.60 -12.30
C VAL A 99 3.71 5.69 -13.37
N ARG A 100 4.81 5.76 -14.14
CA ARG A 100 4.92 6.72 -15.26
C ARG A 100 3.79 6.57 -16.27
N PHE A 101 3.45 5.32 -16.61
CA PHE A 101 2.36 5.00 -17.52
C PHE A 101 1.01 5.55 -17.06
N THR A 102 0.79 5.77 -15.75
CA THR A 102 -0.45 6.37 -15.27
C THR A 102 -0.63 7.82 -15.68
N THR A 103 0.44 8.59 -15.88
CA THR A 103 0.40 10.04 -16.12
C THR A 103 -0.52 10.45 -17.29
N PRO A 104 -0.36 9.91 -18.51
CA PRO A 104 -1.22 10.26 -19.64
C PRO A 104 -2.64 9.69 -19.55
N LEU A 105 -2.95 8.83 -18.58
CA LEU A 105 -4.25 8.16 -18.52
C LEU A 105 -5.34 9.04 -17.91
N ARG A 106 -6.54 8.91 -18.49
CA ARG A 106 -7.79 9.32 -17.86
C ARG A 106 -8.23 8.27 -16.85
N ALA A 107 -8.48 8.68 -15.61
CA ALA A 107 -8.88 7.77 -14.56
C ALA A 107 -10.24 7.12 -14.84
N LYS A 108 -10.33 5.81 -14.62
CA LYS A 108 -11.57 5.02 -14.78
C LYS A 108 -12.10 4.49 -13.46
N LYS A 109 -11.29 4.52 -12.40
CA LYS A 109 -11.60 3.96 -11.07
C LYS A 109 -11.17 4.93 -9.97
N GLY A 110 -11.71 4.70 -8.77
CA GLY A 110 -11.40 5.51 -7.59
C GLY A 110 -11.86 6.96 -7.69
N ARG A 111 -11.50 7.78 -6.69
CA ARG A 111 -11.90 9.19 -6.60
C ARG A 111 -11.36 10.04 -7.76
N ALA A 112 -10.21 9.67 -8.33
CA ALA A 112 -9.63 10.37 -9.48
C ALA A 112 -10.54 10.31 -10.73
N SER A 113 -11.38 9.28 -10.86
CA SER A 113 -12.33 9.16 -11.98
C SER A 113 -13.36 10.30 -12.02
N TYR A 114 -13.67 10.93 -10.88
CA TYR A 114 -14.62 12.04 -10.79
C TYR A 114 -14.12 13.30 -11.48
N LEU A 115 -12.80 13.40 -11.71
CA LEU A 115 -12.15 14.54 -12.38
C LEU A 115 -12.20 14.41 -13.90
N GLY A 116 -12.59 13.26 -14.45
CA GLY A 116 -12.62 13.02 -15.90
C GLY A 116 -11.28 13.35 -16.56
N TRP A 117 -11.29 14.17 -17.61
CA TRP A 117 -10.09 14.57 -18.33
C TRP A 117 -9.08 15.37 -17.50
N ARG A 118 -9.50 15.98 -16.38
CA ARG A 118 -8.59 16.71 -15.48
C ARG A 118 -7.62 15.79 -14.73
N SER A 119 -7.87 14.47 -14.71
CA SER A 119 -6.91 13.51 -14.14
C SER A 119 -5.68 13.28 -15.03
N VAL A 120 -5.74 13.65 -16.31
CA VAL A 120 -4.63 13.46 -17.25
C VAL A 120 -3.49 14.42 -16.91
N GLY A 121 -2.25 13.98 -17.10
CA GLY A 121 -1.05 14.77 -16.80
C GLY A 121 -0.55 14.63 -15.35
N HIS A 122 -1.25 13.84 -14.52
CA HIS A 122 -0.89 13.61 -13.13
C HIS A 122 -0.66 12.12 -12.89
N GLN A 123 0.39 11.75 -12.15
CA GLN A 123 0.62 10.38 -11.71
C GLN A 123 -0.46 9.92 -10.71
N ASP A 124 -0.79 8.64 -10.71
CA ASP A 124 -1.73 8.06 -9.75
C ASP A 124 -1.07 7.87 -8.38
N PRO A 125 -1.62 8.43 -7.29
CA PRO A 125 -1.04 8.27 -5.97
C PRO A 125 -1.04 6.80 -5.49
N GLY A 126 -2.03 5.99 -5.88
CA GLY A 126 -2.07 4.58 -5.51
C GLY A 126 -0.91 3.79 -6.14
N ALA A 127 -0.65 4.01 -7.43
CA ALA A 127 0.50 3.46 -8.12
C ALA A 127 1.83 3.94 -7.53
N THR A 128 1.97 5.24 -7.23
CA THR A 128 3.19 5.79 -6.61
C THR A 128 3.44 5.19 -5.23
N SER A 129 2.43 5.08 -4.37
CA SER A 129 2.58 4.41 -3.06
C SER A 129 2.96 2.94 -3.20
N THR A 130 2.45 2.24 -4.22
CA THR A 130 2.85 0.85 -4.50
C THR A 130 4.32 0.75 -4.85
N LEU A 131 4.83 1.67 -5.67
CA LEU A 131 6.25 1.72 -6.00
C LEU A 131 7.09 1.88 -4.73
N PHE A 132 6.74 2.83 -3.85
CA PHE A 132 7.47 3.02 -2.59
C PHE A 132 7.46 1.77 -1.70
N VAL A 133 6.35 1.04 -1.66
CA VAL A 133 6.28 -0.25 -0.94
C VAL A 133 7.24 -1.27 -1.57
N LEU A 134 7.28 -1.37 -2.90
CA LEU A 134 8.17 -2.30 -3.59
C LEU A 134 9.66 -1.93 -3.44
N GLU A 135 9.99 -0.63 -3.49
CA GLU A 135 11.33 -0.11 -3.18
C GLU A 135 11.73 -0.47 -1.76
N ALA A 136 10.87 -0.23 -0.77
CA ALA A 136 11.15 -0.60 0.62
C ALA A 136 11.32 -2.11 0.82
N VAL A 137 10.55 -2.94 0.10
CA VAL A 137 10.73 -4.40 0.12
C VAL A 137 12.06 -4.81 -0.50
N LEU A 138 12.49 -4.15 -1.58
CA LEU A 138 13.80 -4.40 -2.18
C LEU A 138 14.93 -4.01 -1.22
N ASP A 139 14.89 -2.82 -0.65
CA ASP A 139 15.90 -2.33 0.30
C ASP A 139 16.06 -3.30 1.48
N VAL A 140 14.94 -3.76 2.04
CA VAL A 140 14.94 -4.79 3.11
C VAL A 140 15.46 -6.12 2.56
N ALA A 141 15.04 -6.57 1.39
CA ALA A 141 15.55 -7.82 0.84
C ALA A 141 17.07 -7.79 0.60
N GLU A 142 17.64 -6.66 0.19
CA GLU A 142 19.09 -6.47 0.05
C GLU A 142 19.79 -6.57 1.42
N GLU A 143 19.27 -5.89 2.45
CA GLU A 143 19.84 -5.95 3.81
C GLU A 143 19.82 -7.37 4.40
N TYR A 144 18.70 -8.10 4.26
CA TYR A 144 18.48 -9.37 4.98
C TYR A 144 18.84 -10.63 4.18
N LEU A 145 18.98 -10.57 2.85
CA LEU A 145 19.49 -11.70 2.06
C LEU A 145 21.02 -11.71 1.92
N GLU A 146 21.67 -10.58 2.18
CA GLU A 146 23.14 -10.47 2.22
C GLU A 146 23.74 -10.53 3.64
N GLY A 147 22.91 -10.54 4.70
CA GLY A 147 23.31 -10.58 6.11
C GLY A 147 22.53 -11.57 7.00
N GLU A 148 22.98 -11.78 8.24
CA GLU A 148 22.25 -12.51 9.30
C GLU A 148 21.57 -11.52 10.26
N VAL A 149 20.23 -11.55 10.41
CA VAL A 149 19.60 -10.96 11.61
C VAL A 149 18.26 -11.62 11.97
N ASP A 150 18.12 -11.94 13.26
CA ASP A 150 16.87 -12.24 13.98
C ASP A 150 16.20 -10.93 14.42
N ARG A 151 15.08 -10.57 13.80
CA ARG A 151 14.21 -9.45 14.24
C ARG A 151 12.74 -9.81 14.12
N ASP A 152 11.98 -9.43 15.14
CA ASP A 152 10.52 -9.49 15.15
C ASP A 152 9.93 -8.35 14.30
N ALA A 153 9.10 -8.68 13.32
CA ALA A 153 8.47 -7.74 12.38
C ALA A 153 7.25 -7.05 13.02
N THR A 154 7.39 -6.57 14.25
CA THR A 154 6.36 -5.79 14.95
C THR A 154 6.58 -4.30 14.69
N SER A 155 5.57 -3.66 14.11
CA SER A 155 5.51 -2.20 14.06
C SER A 155 5.15 -1.71 15.47
N PRO A 156 5.85 -0.71 16.06
CA PRO A 156 5.29 0.02 17.18
C PRO A 156 3.98 0.64 16.68
N THR A 157 2.86 0.18 17.22
CA THR A 157 1.56 0.79 16.97
C THR A 157 1.59 2.19 17.56
N VAL A 158 1.07 3.18 16.82
CA VAL A 158 0.78 4.50 17.39
C VAL A 158 -0.13 4.26 18.60
N PRO A 159 0.20 4.74 19.81
CA PRO A 159 -0.68 4.60 20.95
C PRO A 159 -2.04 5.21 20.62
N ASP A 160 -3.12 4.48 20.89
CA ASP A 160 -4.45 5.07 20.91
C ASP A 160 -4.43 6.17 21.98
N GLU A 161 -4.41 7.44 21.58
CA GLU A 161 -4.61 8.54 22.52
C GLU A 161 -6.07 8.50 22.97
N ASP A 162 -6.29 8.00 24.19
CA ASP A 162 -7.59 8.03 24.87
C ASP A 162 -8.08 9.49 24.95
N PRO A 163 -9.27 9.83 24.40
CA PRO A 163 -9.75 11.20 24.37
C PRO A 163 -10.24 11.72 25.74
N GLU A 164 -9.98 11.01 26.84
CA GLU A 164 -10.54 11.33 28.17
C GLU A 164 -9.63 12.15 29.12
N GLU A 165 -8.49 12.69 28.65
CA GLU A 165 -7.71 13.66 29.45
C GLU A 165 -7.69 15.08 28.84
N ALA A 166 -8.86 15.57 28.41
CA ALA A 166 -9.10 17.02 28.38
C ALA A 166 -9.68 17.43 29.73
N GLY A 167 -8.78 17.79 30.65
CA GLY A 167 -9.06 18.09 32.05
C GLY A 167 -10.23 19.04 32.29
N THR A 168 -11.01 18.68 33.31
CA THR A 168 -12.01 19.49 33.98
C THR A 168 -11.35 20.72 34.63
N GLY A 169 -11.66 21.90 34.09
CA GLY A 169 -11.44 23.19 34.75
C GLY A 169 -12.78 23.78 35.19
N GLU A 170 -13.20 23.51 36.41
CA GLU A 170 -14.25 24.27 37.12
C GLU A 170 -13.73 25.65 37.53
N GLY A 171 -14.58 26.69 37.44
CA GLY A 171 -14.34 27.96 38.12
C GLY A 171 -15.02 29.17 37.48
N ALA A 172 -16.23 29.48 37.95
CA ALA A 172 -17.10 30.58 37.53
C ALA A 172 -16.59 31.98 37.91
N GLU A 173 -17.08 33.01 37.19
CA GLU A 173 -17.48 34.30 37.78
C GLU A 173 -18.39 35.09 36.79
N ASP A 174 -19.70 35.07 37.06
CA ASP A 174 -20.69 35.98 36.45
C ASP A 174 -20.55 37.38 37.06
N PRO A 175 -20.57 38.47 36.27
CA PRO A 175 -20.71 39.81 36.82
C PRO A 175 -22.19 40.10 37.15
N PRO A 176 -22.49 40.83 38.24
CA PRO A 176 -23.86 41.18 38.59
C PRO A 176 -24.37 42.32 37.69
N ASP A 177 -25.50 42.09 37.01
CA ASP A 177 -26.21 43.16 36.31
C ASP A 177 -27.09 43.93 37.32
N ALA A 178 -26.75 45.19 37.52
CA ALA A 178 -27.42 46.09 38.44
C ALA A 178 -28.69 46.66 37.80
N ALA A 179 -29.76 46.65 38.59
CA ALA A 179 -31.09 47.05 38.19
C ALA A 179 -31.28 48.58 38.09
N VAL A 180 -32.22 48.97 37.21
CA VAL A 180 -33.12 50.15 37.22
C VAL A 180 -32.51 51.57 37.12
N ASP A 181 -32.93 52.33 36.09
CA ASP A 181 -33.89 53.45 36.16
C ASP A 181 -33.55 54.58 35.16
N GLY A 182 -34.54 55.03 34.38
CA GLY A 182 -34.42 56.12 33.39
C GLY A 182 -35.29 55.98 32.15
#